data_AF-A0A3M1YEG0-F1
#
_entry.id   AF-A0A3M1YEG0-F1
#
_cell.length_a   1.000
_cell.length_b   1.000
_cell.length_c   1.000
_cell.angle_alpha   90.00
_cell.angle_beta   90.00
_cell.angle_gamma   90.00
#
_symmetry.space_group_name_H-M   'P 1'
#
loop_
_entity.id
_entity.type
_entity.pdbx_description
1 polymer ?
#
loop_
_entity_poly.entity_id
_entity_poly.type
_entity_poly.pdbx_seq_one_letter_code
_entity_poly.pdbx_strand_id
1 'polypeptide(L)' 'MNRRTRELIKQLQSESPKERYLAAAELAKRKDIEALPALNKVATFDQNENVRTMAYNAVRFLSQIKNQMDQEELRRR' A
#
# COMPACT_ATOMS: atom_id res chain seq x y z
N MET A 1 7.15 -10.95 -4.07
CA MET A 1 6.94 -9.66 -4.78
C MET A 1 7.02 -9.75 -6.29
N ASN A 2 5.88 -9.48 -6.95
CA ASN A 2 5.77 -9.47 -8.40
C ASN A 2 6.32 -8.17 -9.02
N ARG A 3 6.54 -8.16 -10.35
CA ARG A 3 7.08 -7.01 -11.08
C ARG A 3 6.22 -5.75 -10.94
N ARG A 4 4.90 -5.89 -11.04
CA ARG A 4 3.97 -4.76 -10.98
C ARG A 4 4.00 -4.06 -9.62
N THR A 5 4.03 -4.82 -8.53
CA THR A 5 4.15 -4.29 -7.17
C THR A 5 5.44 -3.48 -7.00
N ARG A 6 6.58 -3.96 -7.53
CA ARG A 6 7.85 -3.21 -7.51
C ARG A 6 7.77 -1.89 -8.30
N GLU A 7 7.17 -1.91 -9.48
CA GLU A 7 6.99 -0.70 -10.29
C GLU A 7 6.12 0.34 -9.58
N LEU A 8 5.02 -0.09 -8.97
CA LEU A 8 4.14 0.79 -8.20
C LEU A 8 4.83 1.34 -6.94
N ILE A 9 5.61 0.52 -6.23
CA ILE A 9 6.43 1.01 -5.09
C ILE A 9 7.42 2.07 -5.55
N LYS A 10 8.02 1.94 -6.75
CA LYS A 10 8.87 2.99 -7.32
C LYS A 10 8.06 4.26 -7.62
N GLN A 11 6.84 4.12 -8.16
CA GLN A 11 5.96 5.27 -8.44
C GLN A 11 5.52 6.03 -7.17
N LEU A 12 5.48 5.38 -6.00
CA LEU A 12 5.29 6.07 -4.71
C LEU A 12 6.41 7.09 -4.39
N GLN A 13 7.52 7.10 -5.14
CA GLN A 13 8.60 8.08 -5.00
C GLN A 13 8.62 9.11 -6.15
N SER A 14 7.60 9.14 -7.00
CA SER A 14 7.49 10.13 -8.09
C SER A 14 7.43 11.56 -7.54
N GLU A 15 7.98 12.52 -8.27
CA GLU A 15 7.84 13.95 -7.98
C GLU A 15 6.37 14.39 -8.05
N SER A 16 5.57 13.78 -8.93
CA SER A 16 4.17 14.09 -9.12
C SER A 16 3.31 13.53 -7.97
N PRO A 17 2.62 14.38 -7.17
CA PRO A 17 1.71 13.90 -6.13
C PRO A 17 0.58 13.05 -6.70
N LYS A 18 0.13 13.35 -7.94
CA LYS A 18 -0.89 12.56 -8.63
C LYS A 18 -0.43 11.13 -8.89
N GLU A 19 0.83 10.94 -9.32
CA GLU A 19 1.37 9.61 -9.57
C GLU A 19 1.53 8.82 -8.27
N ARG A 20 2.01 9.45 -7.19
CA ARG A 20 2.09 8.81 -5.87
C ARG A 20 0.72 8.39 -5.35
N TYR A 21 -0.28 9.26 -5.49
CA TYR A 21 -1.68 8.97 -5.14
C TYR A 21 -2.20 7.75 -5.92
N LEU A 22 -2.03 7.75 -7.25
CA LEU A 22 -2.50 6.66 -8.11
C LEU A 22 -1.77 5.34 -7.79
N ALA A 23 -0.47 5.40 -7.50
CA ALA A 23 0.29 4.23 -7.09
C ALA A 23 -0.24 3.64 -5.77
N ALA A 24 -0.53 4.48 -4.77
CA ALA A 24 -1.11 4.04 -3.51
C ALA A 24 -2.49 3.40 -3.69
N ALA A 25 -3.35 4.02 -4.50
CA ALA A 25 -4.69 3.51 -4.81
C ALA A 25 -4.63 2.17 -5.55
N GLU A 26 -3.74 2.03 -6.54
CA GLU A 26 -3.61 0.81 -7.34
C GLU A 26 -3.03 -0.35 -6.51
N LEU A 27 -2.07 -0.09 -5.62
CA LEU A 27 -1.55 -1.09 -4.69
C LEU A 27 -2.65 -1.64 -3.76
N ALA A 28 -3.52 -0.76 -3.25
CA ALA A 28 -4.67 -1.17 -2.44
C ALA A 28 -5.67 -2.00 -3.26
N LYS A 29 -6.06 -1.51 -4.44
CA LYS A 29 -7.01 -2.20 -5.35
C LYS A 29 -6.54 -3.62 -5.70
N ARG A 30 -5.24 -3.78 -5.94
CA ARG A 30 -4.60 -5.06 -6.25
C ARG A 30 -4.39 -5.96 -5.03
N LYS A 31 -4.66 -5.45 -3.83
CA LYS A 31 -4.42 -6.14 -2.54
C LYS A 31 -2.95 -6.54 -2.37
N ASP A 32 -2.03 -5.71 -2.84
CA ASP A 32 -0.58 -5.98 -2.80
C ASP A 32 -0.04 -5.80 -1.36
N ILE A 33 -0.31 -6.77 -0.47
CA ILE A 33 0.04 -6.72 0.96
C ILE A 33 1.55 -6.51 1.23
N GLU A 34 2.41 -6.94 0.30
CA GLU A 34 3.86 -6.77 0.39
C GLU A 34 4.29 -5.30 0.28
N ALA A 35 3.40 -4.40 -0.18
CA ALA A 35 3.66 -2.96 -0.26
C ALA A 35 3.39 -2.21 1.06
N LEU A 36 2.91 -2.90 2.10
CA LEU A 36 2.59 -2.30 3.41
C LEU A 36 3.73 -1.43 3.97
N PRO A 37 5.02 -1.84 3.98
CA PRO A 37 6.10 -0.98 4.49
C PRO A 37 6.26 0.32 3.69
N ALA A 38 6.15 0.26 2.36
CA ALA A 38 6.28 1.43 1.50
C ALA A 38 5.09 2.39 1.68
N LEU A 39 3.87 1.85 1.74
CA LEU A 39 2.65 2.63 1.96
C LEU A 39 2.63 3.28 3.35
N ASN A 40 3.13 2.59 4.39
CA ASN A 40 3.29 3.18 5.72
C ASN A 40 4.22 4.41 5.67
N LYS A 41 5.37 4.31 5.00
CA LYS A 41 6.28 5.45 4.84
C LYS A 41 5.59 6.64 4.16
N VAL A 42 4.82 6.39 3.10
CA VAL A 42 4.06 7.45 2.39
C VAL A 42 2.98 8.04 3.30
N ALA A 43 2.21 7.21 4.01
CA ALA A 43 1.16 7.67 4.91
C ALA A 43 1.70 8.59 6.02
N THR A 44 2.91 8.33 6.50
CA THR A 44 3.54 9.13 7.57
C THR A 44 4.26 10.38 7.04
N PHE A 45 4.97 10.28 5.92
CA PHE A 45 5.97 11.29 5.54
C PHE A 45 5.71 11.99 4.20
N ASP A 46 4.69 11.60 3.42
CA ASP A 46 4.41 12.30 2.17
C ASP A 46 4.05 13.76 2.43
N GLN A 47 4.61 14.68 1.65
CA GLN A 47 4.35 16.11 1.80
C GLN A 47 2.91 16.49 1.44
N ASN A 48 2.28 15.74 0.52
CA ASN A 48 0.94 16.01 0.07
C ASN A 48 -0.10 15.27 0.92
N GLU A 49 -1.05 16.02 1.50
CA GLU A 49 -2.08 15.48 2.38
C GLU A 49 -2.99 14.46 1.70
N ASN A 50 -3.40 14.69 0.45
CA ASN A 50 -4.25 13.74 -0.28
C ASN A 50 -3.51 12.40 -0.51
N VAL A 51 -2.21 12.45 -0.76
CA VAL A 51 -1.37 11.25 -0.89
C VAL A 51 -1.27 10.53 0.46
N ARG A 52 -1.02 11.25 1.57
CA ARG A 52 -1.01 10.66 2.92
C ARG A 52 -2.33 9.96 3.24
N THR A 53 -3.45 10.63 3.01
CA THR A 53 -4.79 10.08 3.27
C THR A 53 -5.07 8.83 2.44
N MET A 54 -4.73 8.84 1.14
CA MET A 54 -4.88 7.65 0.30
C MET A 54 -3.98 6.51 0.78
N ALA A 55 -2.71 6.78 1.10
CA ALA A 55 -1.77 5.78 1.60
C ALA A 55 -2.22 5.20 2.95
N TYR A 56 -2.73 6.04 3.87
CA TYR A 56 -3.28 5.58 5.14
C TYR A 56 -4.48 4.63 4.94
N ASN A 57 -5.40 4.99 4.05
CA ASN A 57 -6.54 4.14 3.70
C ASN A 57 -6.08 2.81 3.09
N ALA A 58 -5.07 2.85 2.21
CA ALA A 58 -4.45 1.66 1.64
C ALA A 58 -3.82 0.76 2.71
N VAL A 59 -3.03 1.32 3.63
CA VAL A 59 -2.43 0.59 4.76
C VAL A 59 -3.50 -0.10 5.60
N ARG A 60 -4.56 0.62 5.97
CA ARG A 60 -5.64 0.07 6.80
C ARG A 60 -6.32 -1.12 6.12
N PHE A 61 -6.65 -0.97 4.83
CA PHE A 61 -7.28 -2.04 4.05
C PHE A 61 -6.38 -3.27 3.89
N LEU A 62 -5.11 -3.07 3.52
CA LEU A 62 -4.16 -4.17 3.33
C LEU A 62 -3.82 -4.88 4.64
N SER A 63 -3.74 -4.13 5.75
CA SER A 63 -3.52 -4.72 7.08
C SER A 63 -4.68 -5.62 7.50
N GLN A 64 -5.92 -5.23 7.20
CA GLN A 64 -7.09 -6.09 7.46
C GLN A 64 -7.03 -7.40 6.67
N ILE A 65 -6.67 -7.33 5.38
CA ILE A 65 -6.50 -8.52 4.53
C ILE A 65 -5.39 -9.42 5.08
N LYS A 66 -4.22 -8.84 5.40
CA LYS A 66 -3.11 -9.61 5.95
C LYS A 66 -3.51 -10.32 7.24
N ASN A 67 -4.20 -9.62 8.15
CA ASN A 67 -4.67 -10.21 9.40
C ASN A 67 -5.65 -11.36 9.14
N GLN A 68 -6.58 -11.22 8.20
CA GLN A 68 -7.50 -12.31 7.83
C GLN A 68 -6.76 -13.53 7.29
N MET A 69 -5.76 -13.33 6.43
CA MET A 69 -4.92 -14.41 5.90
C MET A 69 -4.14 -15.12 7.01
N ASP A 70 -3.50 -14.35 7.90
CA ASP A 70 -2.74 -14.89 9.03
C ASP A 70 -3.64 -15.75 9.95
N GLN A 71 -4.88 -15.31 10.19
CA GLN A 71 -5.86 -16.05 11.01
C GLN A 71 -6.37 -17.31 10.31
N GLU A 72 -6.62 -17.25 9.01
CA GLU A 72 -7.04 -18.41 8.23
C GLU A 72 -5.94 -19.47 8.17
N GLU A 73 -4.68 -19.05 8.01
CA GLU A 73 -3.53 -19.95 8.05
C GLU A 73 -3.39 -20.62 9.42
N LEU A 74 -3.55 -19.86 10.51
CA LEU A 74 -3.52 -20.41 11.88
C LEU A 74 -4.60 -21.46 12.11
N ARG A 75 -5.82 -21.25 11.59
CA ARG A 75 -6.92 -22.23 11.71
C ARG A 75 -6.71 -23.51 10.91
N ARG A 76 -5.84 -23.48 9.91
CA ARG A 76 -5.54 -24.62 9.02
C ARG A 76 -4.35 -25.46 9.50
N ARG A 77 -3.64 -25.01 10.54
CA ARG A 77 -2.51 -25.70 11.17
C ARG A 77 -2.97 -26.50 12.37
#